data_AF-A0A8H4WX83-F1
#
_entry.id   AF-A0A8H4WX83-F1
#
_cell.length_a   1.000
_cell.length_b   1.000
_cell.length_c   1.000
_cell.angle_alpha   90.00
_cell.angle_beta   90.00
_cell.angle_gamma   90.00
#
_symmetry.space_group_name_H-M   'P 1'
#
loop_
_entity.id
_entity.type
_entity.pdbx_description
1 polymer ?
#
loop_
_entity_poly.entity_id
_entity_poly.type
_entity_poly.pdbx_seq_one_letter_code
_entity_poly.pdbx_strand_id
1 'polypeptide(L)'
;MSTPSGVHDLMIVFDAMTGGRVGVTALKEAIPDIINFVALAGCFERIGVLAYQNYTSENPIQWSGWCSPSSTTGTPSQDDILNFVKALETPDSSEYGSNPASKGALARAYLEMREGQNATMLLLYTHAPPMFEHTSGRSGTSSKHYKFEQLQLLLEYETIGPFFRDWVTGAHILTGNVFSTKRAVVLSFGFDFNFNNWSPYLYLSTLTGGGFYLTTCSGRVISRLTIGLLLVWMRADGNIDTPKSSQVAFKQDLTSYVVAEADILRSCGRDTKNLKKANVHAGPRSCLRVRYDRVITDNGQFSVYTSRNLARKYIDGDEDYKKAIVDRLDRIISTDVSVIAIHPIYGQLWRAVCSDQTGNNNIKRSLLERFRAKVSQIPDARDKNQARTWLEESYTFFHELNEEMSVLPAHHQFPLVYVDPDTVDLQGNQYDAALTRAQLLNLWKSCDTDILGRLGNVLIRMHYVQQEKDMPANMTNSWPCLTPRIPLALIMPEYGGKF
;
A
#
# COMPACT_ATOMS: atom_id res chain seq x y z
N MET A 1 33.49 -1.68 -7.90
CA MET A 1 32.07 -1.59 -8.33
C MET A 1 31.25 -2.43 -7.37
N SER A 2 30.68 -1.79 -6.36
CA SER A 2 29.84 -2.45 -5.36
C SER A 2 28.46 -2.69 -5.94
N THR A 3 28.00 -3.94 -5.94
CA THR A 3 26.63 -4.32 -6.25
C THR A 3 25.66 -3.61 -5.29
N PRO A 4 24.53 -3.05 -5.76
CA PRO A 4 23.55 -2.45 -4.86
C PRO A 4 22.95 -3.53 -3.96
N SER A 5 23.02 -3.30 -2.64
CA SER A 5 22.61 -4.24 -1.60
C SER A 5 21.12 -4.11 -1.24
N GLY A 6 20.38 -5.22 -1.32
CA GLY A 6 19.02 -5.36 -0.77
C GLY A 6 17.89 -5.23 -1.80
N VAL A 7 17.91 -6.06 -2.84
CA VAL A 7 16.96 -5.98 -3.96
C VAL A 7 15.87 -7.04 -3.84
N HIS A 8 14.62 -6.61 -3.65
CA HIS A 8 13.45 -7.49 -3.51
C HIS A 8 12.63 -7.54 -4.80
N ASP A 9 12.07 -8.71 -5.06
CA ASP A 9 11.07 -8.93 -6.12
C ASP A 9 9.67 -9.06 -5.50
N LEU A 10 8.65 -8.63 -6.24
CA LEU A 10 7.24 -8.78 -5.85
C LEU A 10 6.49 -9.68 -6.85
N MET A 11 5.94 -10.79 -6.38
CA MET A 11 5.08 -11.65 -7.18
C MET A 11 3.64 -11.59 -6.65
N ILE A 12 2.70 -11.24 -7.52
CA ILE A 12 1.27 -11.34 -7.24
C ILE A 12 0.81 -12.70 -7.71
N VAL A 13 0.41 -13.57 -6.78
CA VAL A 13 -0.14 -14.89 -7.09
C VAL A 13 -1.62 -14.86 -6.76
N PHE A 14 -2.50 -15.10 -7.72
CA PHE A 14 -3.92 -15.08 -7.41
C PHE A 14 -4.67 -16.21 -8.09
N ASP A 15 -5.71 -16.66 -7.40
CA ASP A 15 -6.64 -17.64 -7.91
C ASP A 15 -7.62 -16.94 -8.87
N ALA A 16 -7.55 -17.27 -10.16
CA ALA A 16 -8.43 -16.75 -11.21
C ALA A 16 -9.83 -17.40 -11.19
N MET A 17 -10.20 -18.08 -10.10
CA MET A 17 -11.56 -18.41 -9.72
C MET A 17 -12.00 -17.68 -8.43
N THR A 18 -11.17 -16.77 -7.90
CA THR A 18 -11.37 -16.14 -6.59
C THR A 18 -12.76 -15.54 -6.45
N GLY A 19 -13.59 -16.02 -5.51
CA GLY A 19 -14.92 -15.47 -5.25
C GLY A 19 -15.85 -15.51 -6.46
N GLY A 20 -15.59 -16.42 -7.41
CA GLY A 20 -16.22 -16.45 -8.72
C GLY A 20 -15.97 -15.20 -9.55
N ARG A 21 -16.93 -14.82 -10.39
CA ARG A 21 -16.84 -13.62 -11.24
C ARG A 21 -16.57 -12.35 -10.43
N VAL A 22 -17.09 -12.26 -9.20
CA VAL A 22 -16.99 -11.07 -8.35
C VAL A 22 -15.57 -10.86 -7.83
N GLY A 23 -14.91 -11.90 -7.31
CA GLY A 23 -13.56 -11.74 -6.76
C GLY A 23 -12.49 -11.59 -7.85
N VAL A 24 -12.65 -12.20 -9.03
CA VAL A 24 -11.75 -11.93 -10.17
C VAL A 24 -11.94 -10.52 -10.71
N THR A 25 -13.19 -10.04 -10.78
CA THR A 25 -13.45 -8.62 -11.13
C THR A 25 -12.76 -7.70 -10.12
N ALA A 26 -12.91 -7.97 -8.82
CA ALA A 26 -12.25 -7.20 -7.77
C ALA A 26 -10.71 -7.22 -7.89
N LEU A 27 -10.11 -8.37 -8.19
CA LEU A 27 -8.66 -8.45 -8.38
C LEU A 27 -8.19 -7.73 -9.65
N LYS A 28 -8.98 -7.78 -10.74
CA LYS A 28 -8.71 -7.00 -11.96
C LYS A 28 -8.78 -5.50 -11.74
N GLU A 29 -9.61 -5.05 -10.81
CA GLU A 29 -9.65 -3.64 -10.38
C GLU A 29 -8.44 -3.31 -9.48
N ALA A 30 -8.07 -4.19 -8.55
CA ALA A 30 -7.06 -3.91 -7.53
C ALA A 30 -5.60 -4.04 -8.01
N ILE A 31 -5.29 -5.07 -8.81
CA ILE A 31 -3.92 -5.39 -9.23
C ILE A 31 -3.29 -4.24 -10.03
N PRO A 32 -3.99 -3.56 -10.97
CA PRO A 32 -3.46 -2.38 -11.64
C PRO A 32 -2.98 -1.29 -10.69
N ASP A 33 -3.75 -0.99 -9.65
CA ASP A 33 -3.36 0.01 -8.64
C ASP A 33 -2.11 -0.41 -7.86
N ILE A 34 -2.02 -1.70 -7.50
CA ILE A 34 -0.85 -2.26 -6.82
C ILE A 34 0.39 -2.17 -7.71
N ILE A 35 0.27 -2.50 -9.00
CA ILE A 35 1.37 -2.40 -9.97
C ILE A 35 1.82 -0.94 -10.13
N ASN A 36 0.87 -0.01 -10.31
CA ASN A 36 1.15 1.41 -10.41
C ASN A 36 1.84 1.95 -9.15
N PHE A 37 1.40 1.51 -7.97
CA PHE A 37 2.01 1.84 -6.69
C PHE A 37 3.46 1.38 -6.61
N VAL A 38 3.70 0.11 -6.93
CA VAL A 38 5.05 -0.47 -6.87
C VAL A 38 5.99 0.22 -7.84
N ALA A 39 5.50 0.54 -9.05
CA ALA A 39 6.27 1.30 -10.03
C ALA A 39 6.67 2.68 -9.48
N LEU A 40 5.73 3.42 -8.90
CA LEU A 40 5.97 4.74 -8.35
C LEU A 40 6.86 4.69 -7.09
N ALA A 41 6.66 3.71 -6.22
CA ALA A 41 7.45 3.51 -5.02
C ALA A 41 8.86 2.95 -5.33
N GLY A 42 9.13 2.38 -6.50
CA GLY A 42 10.48 1.93 -6.89
C GLY A 42 11.19 1.05 -5.85
N CYS A 43 10.42 0.31 -5.04
CA CYS A 43 10.91 -0.46 -3.88
C CYS A 43 11.16 -1.93 -4.21
N PHE A 44 10.72 -2.36 -5.40
CA PHE A 44 10.96 -3.68 -5.96
C PHE A 44 11.68 -3.53 -7.29
N GLU A 45 12.63 -4.42 -7.56
CA GLU A 45 13.34 -4.45 -8.85
C GLU A 45 12.45 -5.02 -9.94
N ARG A 46 11.72 -6.09 -9.61
CA ARG A 46 10.81 -6.75 -10.54
C ARG A 46 9.46 -7.01 -9.90
N ILE A 47 8.43 -6.88 -10.73
CA ILE A 47 7.06 -7.27 -10.42
C ILE A 47 6.56 -8.26 -11.45
N GLY A 48 5.79 -9.26 -11.03
CA GLY A 48 5.13 -10.18 -11.94
C GLY A 48 3.83 -10.71 -11.37
N VAL A 49 2.96 -11.19 -12.25
CA VAL A 49 1.63 -11.69 -11.92
C VAL A 49 1.50 -13.15 -12.38
N LEU A 50 1.19 -14.03 -11.44
CA LEU A 50 0.90 -15.44 -11.67
C LEU A 50 -0.57 -15.71 -11.35
N ALA A 51 -1.31 -16.11 -12.36
CA ALA A 51 -2.70 -16.53 -12.24
C ALA A 51 -2.76 -18.06 -12.19
N TYR A 52 -3.55 -18.61 -11.27
CA TYR A 52 -3.86 -20.05 -11.30
C TYR A 52 -5.36 -20.30 -11.24
N GLN A 53 -5.80 -21.39 -11.83
CA GLN A 53 -7.19 -21.82 -11.91
C GLN A 53 -7.31 -23.27 -11.43
N ASN A 54 -8.49 -23.84 -11.64
CA ASN A 54 -8.73 -25.25 -11.44
C ASN A 54 -8.05 -26.10 -12.53
N TYR A 55 -7.63 -27.32 -12.19
CA TYR A 55 -6.99 -28.26 -13.14
C TYR A 55 -7.90 -28.75 -14.28
N THR A 56 -9.17 -28.37 -14.27
CA THR A 56 -10.12 -28.59 -15.36
C THR A 56 -10.04 -27.51 -16.45
N SER A 57 -9.31 -26.43 -16.21
CA SER A 57 -9.00 -25.40 -17.22
C SER A 57 -7.91 -25.88 -18.16
N GLU A 58 -7.94 -25.46 -19.42
CA GLU A 58 -6.93 -25.80 -20.43
C GLU A 58 -5.53 -25.30 -20.03
N ASN A 59 -5.46 -24.10 -19.45
CA ASN A 59 -4.23 -23.46 -18.98
C ASN A 59 -4.38 -23.10 -17.50
N PRO A 60 -4.20 -24.07 -16.59
CA PRO A 60 -4.48 -23.88 -15.17
C PRO A 60 -3.50 -22.92 -14.48
N ILE A 61 -2.34 -22.63 -15.07
CA ILE A 61 -1.35 -21.70 -14.52
C ILE A 61 -0.86 -20.80 -15.67
N GLN A 62 -0.90 -19.49 -15.45
CA GLN A 62 -0.46 -18.47 -16.41
C GLN A 62 0.47 -17.48 -15.71
N TRP A 63 1.55 -17.10 -16.38
CA TRP A 63 2.59 -16.23 -15.83
C TRP A 63 2.83 -15.03 -16.75
N SER A 64 2.81 -13.82 -16.19
CA SER A 64 3.02 -12.59 -16.97
C SER A 64 4.46 -12.36 -17.40
N GLY A 65 5.43 -13.05 -16.78
CA GLY A 65 6.84 -12.65 -16.81
C GLY A 65 7.16 -11.56 -15.78
N TRP A 66 8.45 -11.31 -15.59
CA TRP A 66 8.97 -10.27 -14.72
C TRP A 66 9.09 -8.93 -15.45
N CYS A 67 8.35 -7.91 -15.02
CA CYS A 67 8.56 -6.53 -15.45
C CYS A 67 9.46 -5.81 -14.46
N SER A 68 10.41 -5.01 -14.97
CA SER A 68 11.18 -4.08 -14.15
C SER A 68 10.48 -2.73 -14.11
N PRO A 69 9.81 -2.33 -13.02
CA PRO A 69 8.95 -1.15 -13.01
C PRO A 69 9.70 0.16 -13.29
N SER A 70 11.01 0.18 -13.04
CA SER A 70 11.88 1.34 -13.26
C SER A 70 12.44 1.42 -14.69
N SER A 71 12.25 0.39 -15.52
CA SER A 71 12.76 0.34 -16.89
C SER A 71 11.65 0.55 -17.90
N THR A 72 11.84 1.48 -18.83
CA THR A 72 10.94 1.74 -19.97
C THR A 72 11.18 0.80 -21.15
N THR A 73 12.26 0.01 -21.13
CA THR A 73 12.68 -0.87 -22.23
C THR A 73 12.61 -2.36 -21.89
N GLY A 74 12.21 -2.72 -20.67
CA GLY A 74 12.08 -4.11 -20.23
C GLY A 74 10.89 -4.82 -20.91
N THR A 75 11.09 -6.07 -21.30
CA THR A 75 10.04 -6.98 -21.77
C THR A 75 9.83 -8.11 -20.74
N PRO A 76 8.61 -8.32 -20.23
CA PRO A 76 7.38 -7.53 -20.42
C PRO A 76 7.46 -6.12 -19.83
N SER A 77 6.81 -5.17 -20.48
CA SER A 77 6.59 -3.82 -19.98
C SER A 77 5.49 -3.78 -18.91
N GLN A 78 5.35 -2.65 -18.21
CA GLN A 78 4.26 -2.48 -17.24
C GLN A 78 2.89 -2.60 -17.93
N ASP A 79 2.75 -2.09 -19.15
CA ASP A 79 1.52 -2.15 -19.92
C ASP A 79 1.21 -3.59 -20.37
N ASP A 80 2.23 -4.40 -20.64
CA ASP A 80 2.05 -5.83 -20.94
C ASP A 80 1.49 -6.60 -19.74
N ILE A 81 2.00 -6.34 -18.53
CA ILE A 81 1.46 -6.96 -17.31
C ILE A 81 0.03 -6.48 -17.04
N LEU A 82 -0.26 -5.18 -17.24
CA LEU A 82 -1.62 -4.66 -17.08
C LEU A 82 -2.59 -5.28 -18.10
N ASN A 83 -2.15 -5.48 -19.34
CA ASN A 83 -2.94 -6.14 -20.38
C ASN A 83 -3.13 -7.63 -20.07
N PHE A 84 -2.10 -8.31 -19.58
CA PHE A 84 -2.20 -9.68 -19.06
C PHE A 84 -3.31 -9.77 -18.00
N VAL A 85 -3.30 -8.87 -17.00
CA VAL A 85 -4.32 -8.86 -15.93
C VAL A 85 -5.74 -8.61 -16.50
N LYS A 86 -5.88 -7.68 -17.45
CA LYS A 86 -7.17 -7.40 -18.08
C LYS A 86 -7.70 -8.56 -18.90
N ALA A 87 -6.83 -9.30 -19.58
CA ALA A 87 -7.15 -10.41 -20.47
C ALA A 87 -7.58 -11.70 -19.74
N LEU A 88 -7.32 -11.83 -18.44
CA LEU A 88 -7.66 -13.04 -17.68
C LEU A 88 -9.16 -13.33 -17.70
N GLU A 89 -9.59 -14.46 -18.25
CA GLU A 89 -11.01 -14.82 -18.24
C GLU A 89 -11.37 -15.61 -16.97
N THR A 90 -12.58 -15.37 -16.45
CA THR A 90 -13.21 -16.28 -15.48
C THR A 90 -13.97 -17.36 -16.24
N PRO A 91 -13.60 -18.64 -16.08
CA PRO A 91 -14.43 -19.75 -16.54
C PRO A 91 -15.87 -19.66 -15.99
N ASP A 92 -16.86 -20.04 -16.80
CA ASP A 92 -18.25 -20.09 -16.36
C ASP A 92 -18.43 -21.10 -15.21
N SER A 93 -18.98 -20.63 -14.10
CA SER A 93 -18.82 -21.22 -12.77
C SER A 93 -19.79 -22.36 -12.42
N SER A 94 -20.43 -23.02 -13.39
CA SER A 94 -21.48 -24.01 -13.10
C SER A 94 -21.03 -25.47 -13.03
N GLU A 95 -19.83 -25.81 -13.56
CA GLU A 95 -19.39 -27.21 -13.67
C GLU A 95 -18.11 -27.56 -12.91
N TYR A 96 -17.40 -26.57 -12.37
CA TYR A 96 -16.06 -26.79 -11.82
C TYR A 96 -16.12 -27.05 -10.30
N GLY A 97 -15.88 -28.30 -9.91
CA GLY A 97 -15.63 -28.66 -8.51
C GLY A 97 -14.44 -27.89 -7.91
N SER A 98 -14.30 -27.90 -6.59
CA SER A 98 -13.16 -27.25 -5.91
C SER A 98 -11.88 -28.07 -6.12
N ASN A 99 -11.07 -27.71 -7.12
CA ASN A 99 -9.78 -28.34 -7.44
C ASN A 99 -8.70 -27.30 -7.84
N PRO A 100 -8.43 -26.31 -6.97
CA PRO A 100 -7.51 -25.22 -7.29
C PRO A 100 -6.07 -25.72 -7.46
N ALA A 101 -5.37 -25.23 -8.49
CA ALA A 101 -3.98 -25.57 -8.77
C ALA A 101 -2.96 -24.82 -7.87
N SER A 102 -3.29 -24.59 -6.59
CA SER A 102 -2.45 -23.79 -5.70
C SER A 102 -1.05 -24.39 -5.48
N LYS A 103 -0.92 -25.72 -5.39
CA LYS A 103 0.40 -26.37 -5.24
C LYS A 103 1.25 -26.18 -6.50
N GLY A 104 0.67 -26.39 -7.68
CA GLY A 104 1.33 -26.10 -8.97
C GLY A 104 1.70 -24.62 -9.12
N ALA A 105 0.83 -23.70 -8.69
CA ALA A 105 1.10 -22.27 -8.73
C ALA A 105 2.31 -21.88 -7.88
N LEU A 106 2.44 -22.44 -6.66
CA LEU A 106 3.59 -22.22 -5.80
C LEU A 106 4.87 -22.87 -6.35
N ALA A 107 4.76 -24.05 -6.96
CA ALA A 107 5.88 -24.70 -7.66
C ALA A 107 6.38 -23.83 -8.83
N ARG A 108 5.46 -23.30 -9.66
CA ARG A 108 5.80 -22.36 -10.73
C ARG A 108 6.41 -21.08 -10.18
N ALA A 109 5.81 -20.47 -9.16
CA ALA A 109 6.33 -19.27 -8.52
C ALA A 109 7.78 -19.47 -8.06
N TYR A 110 8.08 -20.60 -7.43
CA TYR A 110 9.43 -20.95 -6.99
C TYR A 110 10.43 -21.09 -8.15
N LEU A 111 10.02 -21.65 -9.30
CA LEU A 111 10.88 -21.70 -10.49
C LEU A 111 11.23 -20.30 -10.99
N GLU A 112 10.27 -19.38 -10.99
CA GLU A 112 10.44 -18.01 -11.49
C GLU A 112 11.20 -17.09 -10.51
N MET A 113 11.26 -17.44 -9.22
CA MET A 113 12.01 -16.70 -8.22
C MET A 113 13.51 -16.71 -8.52
N ARG A 114 14.20 -15.62 -8.19
CA ARG A 114 15.66 -15.52 -8.31
C ARG A 114 16.33 -16.29 -7.17
N GLU A 115 17.47 -16.89 -7.48
CA GLU A 115 18.39 -17.42 -6.46
C GLU A 115 19.16 -16.29 -5.78
N GLY A 116 19.36 -16.39 -4.47
CA GLY A 116 20.17 -15.44 -3.72
C GLY A 116 19.65 -15.19 -2.31
N GLN A 117 20.31 -14.27 -1.62
CA GLN A 117 20.02 -13.95 -0.22
C GLN A 117 18.72 -13.14 -0.04
N ASN A 118 18.24 -12.48 -1.10
CA ASN A 118 17.07 -11.62 -1.02
C ASN A 118 15.78 -12.44 -1.20
N ALA A 119 14.80 -12.19 -0.32
CA ALA A 119 13.52 -12.86 -0.42
C ALA A 119 12.61 -12.19 -1.46
N THR A 120 11.89 -13.00 -2.25
CA THR A 120 10.75 -12.57 -3.07
C THR A 120 9.51 -12.41 -2.17
N MET A 121 8.82 -11.29 -2.24
CA MET A 121 7.52 -11.12 -1.59
C MET A 121 6.43 -11.71 -2.48
N LEU A 122 5.65 -12.66 -1.95
CA LEU A 122 4.51 -13.28 -2.64
C LEU A 122 3.21 -12.75 -2.04
N LEU A 123 2.39 -12.09 -2.84
CA LEU A 123 1.02 -11.69 -2.48
C LEU A 123 0.06 -12.76 -3.01
N LEU A 124 -0.37 -13.68 -2.14
CA LEU A 124 -1.19 -14.84 -2.49
C LEU A 124 -2.68 -14.60 -2.21
N TYR A 125 -3.48 -14.39 -3.25
CA TYR A 125 -4.94 -14.28 -3.14
C TYR A 125 -5.60 -15.62 -3.47
N THR A 126 -6.50 -16.08 -2.61
CA THR A 126 -7.11 -17.41 -2.73
C THR A 126 -8.58 -17.40 -2.29
N HIS A 127 -9.42 -18.18 -2.96
CA HIS A 127 -10.83 -18.42 -2.58
C HIS A 127 -11.15 -19.86 -2.16
N ALA A 128 -10.18 -20.77 -2.25
CA ALA A 128 -10.38 -22.18 -1.97
C ALA A 128 -9.16 -22.77 -1.24
N PRO A 129 -9.36 -23.78 -0.37
CA PRO A 129 -8.25 -24.51 0.23
C PRO A 129 -7.42 -25.23 -0.85
N PRO A 130 -6.11 -25.45 -0.65
CA PRO A 130 -5.34 -26.34 -1.51
C PRO A 130 -5.84 -27.77 -1.43
N MET A 131 -5.54 -28.58 -2.45
CA MET A 131 -5.95 -29.98 -2.48
C MET A 131 -5.11 -30.85 -1.55
N PHE A 132 -5.80 -31.65 -0.72
CA PHE A 132 -5.20 -32.66 0.16
C PHE A 132 -5.82 -34.02 -0.07
N GLU A 133 -5.05 -35.08 0.12
CA GLU A 133 -5.53 -36.46 -0.05
C GLU A 133 -6.80 -36.74 0.79
N HIS A 134 -6.78 -36.31 2.06
CA HIS A 134 -7.85 -36.60 3.03
C HIS A 134 -9.09 -35.71 2.87
N THR A 135 -8.99 -34.54 2.24
CA THR A 135 -10.16 -33.71 1.86
C THR A 135 -10.73 -34.12 0.51
N SER A 136 -9.86 -34.60 -0.38
CA SER A 136 -10.18 -35.09 -1.73
C SER A 136 -10.72 -36.53 -1.76
N GLY A 137 -10.66 -37.26 -0.65
CA GLY A 137 -11.19 -38.62 -0.54
C GLY A 137 -12.71 -38.70 -0.32
N ARG A 138 -13.39 -37.56 -0.12
CA ARG A 138 -14.83 -37.54 0.24
C ARG A 138 -15.78 -37.74 -0.95
N SER A 139 -15.30 -37.57 -2.18
CA SER A 139 -16.03 -37.92 -3.41
C SER A 139 -15.10 -38.57 -4.44
N GLY A 140 -15.61 -39.49 -5.26
CA GLY A 140 -14.81 -40.16 -6.29
C GLY A 140 -14.20 -39.22 -7.35
N THR A 141 -14.78 -38.03 -7.54
CA THR A 141 -14.28 -36.99 -8.45
C THR A 141 -13.12 -36.19 -7.85
N SER A 142 -13.22 -35.79 -6.58
CA SER A 142 -12.14 -35.05 -5.90
C SER A 142 -10.85 -35.88 -5.78
N SER A 143 -10.96 -37.19 -5.59
CA SER A 143 -9.79 -38.10 -5.54
C SER A 143 -9.04 -38.17 -6.88
N LYS A 144 -9.75 -38.05 -8.02
CA LYS A 144 -9.13 -38.03 -9.34
C LYS A 144 -8.31 -36.75 -9.57
N HIS A 145 -8.85 -35.59 -9.17
CA HIS A 145 -8.14 -34.32 -9.32
C HIS A 145 -6.89 -34.22 -8.45
N TYR A 146 -6.95 -34.73 -7.21
CA TYR A 146 -5.75 -34.82 -6.37
C TYR A 146 -4.67 -35.71 -7.02
N LYS A 147 -5.03 -36.91 -7.48
CA LYS A 147 -4.06 -37.79 -8.18
C LYS A 147 -3.48 -37.13 -9.43
N PHE A 148 -4.29 -36.39 -10.17
CA PHE A 148 -3.85 -35.63 -11.33
C PHE A 148 -2.85 -34.53 -10.94
N GLU A 149 -3.14 -33.71 -9.93
CA GLU A 149 -2.20 -32.70 -9.41
C GLU A 149 -0.85 -33.33 -9.00
N GLN A 150 -0.91 -34.48 -8.30
CA GLN A 150 0.30 -35.17 -7.86
C GLN A 150 1.16 -35.65 -9.03
N LEU A 151 0.54 -36.09 -10.13
CA LEU A 151 1.26 -36.45 -11.36
C LEU A 151 1.78 -35.21 -12.08
N GLN A 152 0.98 -34.15 -12.20
CA GLN A 152 1.39 -32.91 -12.86
C GLN A 152 2.59 -32.27 -12.17
N LEU A 153 2.59 -32.27 -10.83
CA LEU A 153 3.73 -31.80 -10.05
C LEU A 153 5.01 -32.56 -10.41
N LEU A 154 4.95 -33.87 -10.65
CA LEU A 154 6.12 -34.66 -11.03
C LEU A 154 6.57 -34.44 -12.48
N LEU A 155 5.63 -34.16 -13.38
CA LEU A 155 5.91 -34.09 -14.81
C LEU A 155 6.33 -32.68 -15.28
N GLU A 156 5.67 -31.64 -14.77
CA GLU A 156 5.83 -30.26 -15.28
C GLU A 156 6.88 -29.44 -14.53
N TYR A 157 7.24 -29.83 -13.31
CA TYR A 157 8.06 -29.01 -12.40
C TYR A 157 9.41 -29.65 -12.05
N GLU A 158 9.94 -30.46 -12.96
CA GLU A 158 11.29 -31.04 -12.89
C GLU A 158 11.65 -31.60 -11.50
N THR A 159 12.78 -31.16 -10.94
CA THR A 159 13.33 -31.62 -9.65
C THR A 159 12.61 -31.02 -8.45
N ILE A 160 11.85 -29.92 -8.62
CA ILE A 160 11.21 -29.22 -7.50
C ILE A 160 9.78 -29.69 -7.25
N GLY A 161 9.14 -30.23 -8.28
CA GLY A 161 7.79 -30.79 -8.25
C GLY A 161 7.51 -31.75 -7.09
N PRO A 162 8.38 -32.74 -6.82
CA PRO A 162 8.21 -33.67 -5.70
C PRO A 162 8.01 -33.00 -4.33
N PHE A 163 8.60 -31.82 -4.11
CA PHE A 163 8.51 -31.14 -2.82
C PHE A 163 7.19 -30.40 -2.62
N PHE A 164 6.55 -29.94 -3.70
CA PHE A 164 5.25 -29.24 -3.63
C PHE A 164 4.06 -30.20 -3.58
N ARG A 165 4.30 -31.51 -3.71
CA ARG A 165 3.29 -32.56 -3.52
C ARG A 165 2.70 -32.56 -2.11
N ASP A 166 3.58 -32.34 -1.13
CA ASP A 166 3.27 -32.17 0.29
C ASP A 166 3.33 -30.69 0.68
N TRP A 167 2.25 -30.17 1.24
CA TRP A 167 2.14 -28.74 1.55
C TRP A 167 3.17 -28.26 2.58
N VAL A 168 3.49 -29.10 3.57
CA VAL A 168 4.48 -28.78 4.61
C VAL A 168 5.87 -28.63 3.99
N THR A 169 6.27 -29.60 3.19
CA THR A 169 7.55 -29.62 2.48
C THR A 169 7.67 -28.43 1.52
N GLY A 170 6.63 -28.16 0.74
CA GLY A 170 6.58 -26.99 -0.15
C GLY A 170 6.72 -25.67 0.61
N ALA A 171 6.04 -25.53 1.75
CA ALA A 171 6.17 -24.35 2.62
C ALA A 171 7.60 -24.21 3.19
N HIS A 172 8.24 -25.32 3.60
CA HIS A 172 9.62 -25.30 4.08
C HIS A 172 10.61 -24.93 2.99
N ILE A 173 10.42 -25.37 1.75
CA ILE A 173 11.27 -24.96 0.63
C ILE A 173 11.24 -23.44 0.44
N LEU A 174 10.06 -22.84 0.51
CA LEU A 174 9.90 -21.40 0.38
C LEU A 174 10.58 -20.60 1.51
N THR A 175 10.91 -21.22 2.65
CA THR A 175 11.68 -20.54 3.71
C THR A 175 13.15 -20.33 3.37
N GLY A 176 13.70 -21.07 2.40
CA GLY A 176 15.13 -21.06 2.07
C GLY A 176 16.05 -21.77 3.08
N ASN A 177 15.51 -22.38 4.14
CA ASN A 177 16.35 -22.93 5.23
C ASN A 177 16.83 -24.36 5.03
N VAL A 178 16.12 -25.17 4.23
CA VAL A 178 16.30 -26.64 4.28
C VAL A 178 17.08 -27.16 3.08
N PHE A 179 16.89 -26.63 1.86
CA PHE A 179 17.53 -27.15 0.63
C PHE A 179 17.65 -26.15 -0.52
N SER A 180 17.37 -24.86 -0.30
CA SER A 180 17.07 -23.92 -1.38
C SER A 180 17.92 -22.65 -1.32
N THR A 181 18.36 -22.20 -2.49
CA THR A 181 18.97 -20.87 -2.70
C THR A 181 17.93 -19.77 -2.89
N LYS A 182 16.63 -20.10 -2.93
CA LYS A 182 15.52 -19.18 -3.15
C LYS A 182 14.69 -19.07 -1.87
N ARG A 183 14.24 -17.84 -1.55
CA ARG A 183 13.46 -17.56 -0.35
C ARG A 183 12.27 -16.68 -0.67
N ALA A 184 11.12 -17.00 -0.10
CA ALA A 184 9.88 -16.23 -0.21
C ALA A 184 9.40 -15.72 1.15
N VAL A 185 8.66 -14.61 1.12
CA VAL A 185 7.80 -14.14 2.21
C VAL A 185 6.38 -14.10 1.67
N VAL A 186 5.49 -14.94 2.21
CA VAL A 186 4.13 -15.08 1.67
C VAL A 186 3.12 -14.30 2.51
N LEU A 187 2.44 -13.35 1.87
CA LEU A 187 1.25 -12.68 2.39
C LEU A 187 0.02 -13.29 1.75
N SER A 188 -0.75 -14.04 2.53
CA SER A 188 -1.95 -14.71 2.03
C SER A 188 -3.22 -13.93 2.36
N PHE A 189 -4.12 -13.86 1.39
CA PHE A 189 -5.41 -13.17 1.47
C PHE A 189 -6.53 -14.17 1.19
N GLY A 190 -7.35 -14.43 2.20
CA GLY A 190 -8.53 -15.27 2.10
C GLY A 190 -9.82 -14.45 2.15
N PHE A 191 -10.84 -14.94 1.44
CA PHE A 191 -12.19 -14.38 1.39
C PHE A 191 -13.16 -15.33 2.09
N ASP A 192 -14.08 -14.80 2.89
CA ASP A 192 -15.01 -15.56 3.74
C ASP A 192 -14.36 -16.40 4.87
N PHE A 193 -15.13 -16.59 5.94
CA PHE A 193 -14.61 -17.06 7.22
C PHE A 193 -14.92 -18.55 7.44
N ASN A 194 -14.18 -19.44 6.79
CA ASN A 194 -14.14 -20.86 7.15
C ASN A 194 -12.71 -21.30 7.48
N PHE A 195 -12.37 -21.30 8.77
CA PHE A 195 -11.01 -21.55 9.26
C PHE A 195 -10.39 -22.87 8.81
N ASN A 196 -11.20 -23.93 8.71
CA ASN A 196 -10.69 -25.23 8.28
C ASN A 196 -10.11 -25.15 6.86
N ASN A 197 -10.68 -24.30 6.01
CA ASN A 197 -10.24 -24.14 4.63
C ASN A 197 -8.96 -23.28 4.51
N TRP A 198 -8.72 -22.40 5.48
CA TRP A 198 -7.64 -21.40 5.39
C TRP A 198 -6.38 -21.75 6.17
N SER A 199 -6.46 -22.74 7.06
CA SER A 199 -5.35 -23.19 7.89
C SER A 199 -4.03 -23.49 7.14
N PRO A 200 -4.04 -24.03 5.89
CA PRO A 200 -2.80 -24.24 5.13
C PRO A 200 -2.09 -22.94 4.72
N TYR A 201 -2.85 -21.92 4.31
CA TYR A 201 -2.28 -20.62 3.91
C TYR A 201 -1.80 -19.82 5.12
N LEU A 202 -2.49 -19.96 6.26
CA LEU A 202 -2.02 -19.42 7.53
C LEU A 202 -0.68 -20.06 7.95
N TYR A 203 -0.55 -21.39 7.82
CA TYR A 203 0.69 -22.12 8.06
C TYR A 203 1.82 -21.63 7.14
N LEU A 204 1.57 -21.59 5.83
CA LEU A 204 2.53 -21.12 4.82
C LEU A 204 3.01 -19.68 5.10
N SER A 205 2.08 -18.77 5.38
CA SER A 205 2.39 -17.38 5.69
C SER A 205 3.22 -17.25 6.96
N THR A 206 2.93 -18.07 7.98
CA THR A 206 3.67 -18.05 9.26
C THR A 206 5.10 -18.55 9.07
N LEU A 207 5.29 -19.68 8.40
CA LEU A 207 6.61 -20.26 8.19
C LEU A 207 7.53 -19.37 7.36
N THR A 208 6.98 -18.70 6.35
CA THR A 208 7.75 -17.80 5.47
C THR A 208 7.98 -16.42 6.08
N GLY A 209 7.51 -16.18 7.31
CA GLY A 209 7.66 -14.90 8.02
C GLY A 209 6.74 -13.78 7.52
N GLY A 210 5.72 -14.12 6.73
CA GLY A 210 4.68 -13.22 6.26
C GLY A 210 3.45 -13.19 7.19
N GLY A 211 2.26 -13.09 6.61
CA GLY A 211 1.02 -12.89 7.36
C GLY A 211 -0.22 -13.29 6.57
N PHE A 212 -1.24 -13.76 7.29
CA PHE A 212 -2.54 -14.13 6.72
C PHE A 212 -3.60 -13.09 7.06
N TYR A 213 -4.29 -12.62 6.03
CA TYR A 213 -5.27 -11.55 6.12
C TYR A 213 -6.62 -12.02 5.57
N LEU A 214 -7.68 -11.74 6.34
CA LEU A 214 -9.05 -11.95 5.93
C LEU A 214 -9.66 -10.61 5.52
N THR A 215 -10.18 -10.59 4.30
CA THR A 215 -10.71 -9.38 3.66
C THR A 215 -11.97 -9.68 2.86
N THR A 216 -12.64 -8.64 2.38
CA THR A 216 -13.81 -8.75 1.52
C THR A 216 -13.41 -8.72 0.04
N CYS A 217 -14.20 -9.39 -0.82
CA CYS A 217 -14.04 -9.37 -2.27
C CYS A 217 -14.47 -8.01 -2.85
N SER A 218 -13.63 -6.99 -2.70
CA SER A 218 -13.84 -5.66 -3.30
C SER A 218 -12.49 -5.13 -3.78
N GLY A 219 -12.41 -4.71 -5.04
CA GLY A 219 -11.14 -4.29 -5.64
C GLY A 219 -10.50 -3.14 -4.86
N ARG A 220 -11.32 -2.15 -4.49
CA ARG A 220 -10.92 -1.05 -3.61
C ARG A 220 -10.37 -1.51 -2.26
N VAL A 221 -11.03 -2.47 -1.59
CA VAL A 221 -10.57 -2.97 -0.28
C VAL A 221 -9.25 -3.73 -0.43
N ILE A 222 -9.14 -4.57 -1.47
CA ILE A 222 -7.94 -5.35 -1.75
C ILE A 222 -6.76 -4.42 -2.07
N SER A 223 -6.95 -3.46 -2.96
CA SER A 223 -5.95 -2.45 -3.35
C SER A 223 -5.44 -1.68 -2.12
N ARG A 224 -6.35 -1.07 -1.35
CA ARG A 224 -6.01 -0.27 -0.15
C ARG A 224 -5.34 -1.10 0.94
N LEU A 225 -5.80 -2.32 1.19
CA LEU A 225 -5.16 -3.21 2.17
C LEU A 225 -3.74 -3.55 1.74
N THR A 226 -3.57 -3.94 0.49
CA THR A 226 -2.28 -4.40 -0.04
C THR A 226 -1.27 -3.26 -0.08
N ILE A 227 -1.64 -2.11 -0.64
CA ILE A 227 -0.80 -0.91 -0.65
C ILE A 227 -0.46 -0.50 0.79
N GLY A 228 -1.44 -0.52 1.70
CA GLY A 228 -1.21 -0.24 3.11
C GLY A 228 -0.19 -1.20 3.76
N LEU A 229 -0.27 -2.50 3.49
CA LEU A 229 0.69 -3.49 3.99
C LEU A 229 2.09 -3.30 3.39
N LEU A 230 2.19 -2.97 2.10
CA LEU A 230 3.46 -2.65 1.45
C LEU A 230 4.08 -1.37 2.02
N LEU A 231 3.26 -0.34 2.33
CA LEU A 231 3.72 0.87 3.01
C LEU A 231 4.24 0.57 4.41
N VAL A 232 3.54 -0.28 5.17
CA VAL A 232 4.00 -0.74 6.49
C VAL A 232 5.32 -1.51 6.35
N TRP A 233 5.44 -2.39 5.35
CA TRP A 233 6.66 -3.13 5.04
C TRP A 233 7.84 -2.20 4.74
N MET A 234 7.62 -1.16 3.91
CA MET A 234 8.60 -0.12 3.60
C MET A 234 8.89 0.84 4.75
N ARG A 235 8.22 0.68 5.90
CA ARG A 235 8.28 1.57 7.06
C ARG A 235 7.88 3.01 6.74
N ALA A 236 6.97 3.22 5.80
CA ALA A 236 6.54 4.55 5.39
C ALA A 236 6.07 5.41 6.59
N ASP A 237 6.30 6.72 6.47
CA ASP A 237 5.83 7.71 7.43
C ASP A 237 4.36 8.10 7.18
N GLY A 238 3.69 8.59 8.23
CA GLY A 238 2.29 9.00 8.18
C GLY A 238 1.27 7.97 8.67
N ASN A 239 0.02 8.41 8.81
CA ASN A 239 -1.12 7.56 9.14
C ASN A 239 -1.54 6.78 7.89
N ILE A 240 -1.28 5.47 7.88
CA ILE A 240 -1.70 4.57 6.81
C ILE A 240 -3.12 4.11 7.12
N ASP A 241 -4.10 4.59 6.36
CA ASP A 241 -5.49 4.14 6.48
C ASP A 241 -5.69 2.80 5.75
N THR A 242 -5.56 1.69 6.48
CA THR A 242 -5.86 0.34 6.00
C THR A 242 -7.35 0.04 6.19
N PRO A 243 -8.08 -0.54 5.22
CA PRO A 243 -9.50 -0.86 5.40
C PRO A 243 -9.74 -1.95 6.45
N LYS A 244 -11.02 -2.13 6.85
CA LYS A 244 -11.41 -3.13 7.87
C LYS A 244 -11.07 -4.54 7.39
N SER A 245 -9.97 -5.07 7.92
CA SER A 245 -9.48 -6.41 7.68
C SER A 245 -8.99 -7.03 8.98
N SER A 246 -8.89 -8.36 9.00
CA SER A 246 -8.45 -9.11 10.16
C SER A 246 -7.17 -9.84 9.84
N GLN A 247 -6.10 -9.52 10.57
CA GLN A 247 -4.90 -10.36 10.57
C GLN A 247 -5.14 -11.54 11.51
N VAL A 248 -4.81 -12.74 11.04
CA VAL A 248 -4.83 -13.95 11.87
C VAL A 248 -3.42 -14.47 12.00
N ALA A 249 -3.03 -14.83 13.22
CA ALA A 249 -1.73 -15.40 13.52
C ALA A 249 -1.87 -16.51 14.57
N PHE A 250 -0.93 -17.44 14.60
CA PHE A 250 -0.82 -18.40 15.70
C PHE A 250 -0.33 -17.69 16.97
N LYS A 251 -0.84 -18.13 18.13
CA LYS A 251 -0.33 -17.70 19.44
C LYS A 251 1.02 -18.34 19.77
N GLN A 252 1.24 -19.56 19.28
CA GLN A 252 2.46 -20.32 19.50
C GLN A 252 3.38 -20.25 18.27
N ASP A 253 4.68 -20.36 18.49
CA ASP A 253 5.67 -20.37 17.42
C ASP A 253 5.74 -21.76 16.77
N LEU A 254 5.13 -21.88 15.58
CA LEU A 254 5.10 -23.13 14.82
C LEU A 254 6.44 -23.49 14.19
N THR A 255 7.43 -22.59 14.16
CA THR A 255 8.76 -22.89 13.58
C THR A 255 9.55 -23.92 14.38
N SER A 256 9.12 -24.21 15.61
CA SER A 256 9.76 -25.15 16.54
C SER A 256 9.13 -26.56 16.54
N TYR A 257 8.05 -26.79 15.79
CA TYR A 257 7.31 -28.05 15.79
C TYR A 257 7.32 -28.73 14.41
N VAL A 258 7.51 -30.05 14.40
CA VAL A 258 7.32 -30.87 13.19
C VAL A 258 5.82 -31.12 13.02
N VAL A 259 5.21 -30.54 11.99
CA VAL A 259 3.79 -30.68 11.68
C VAL A 259 3.64 -31.56 10.45
N ALA A 260 2.81 -32.60 10.50
CA ALA A 260 2.43 -33.38 9.32
C ALA A 260 1.28 -32.69 8.57
N GLU A 261 1.15 -32.92 7.26
CA GLU A 261 0.09 -32.31 6.43
C GLU A 261 -1.33 -32.63 6.95
N ALA A 262 -1.55 -33.87 7.40
CA ALA A 262 -2.80 -34.30 8.03
C ALA A 262 -3.13 -33.55 9.33
N ASP A 263 -2.10 -33.05 10.02
CA ASP A 263 -2.22 -32.34 11.28
C ASP A 263 -2.34 -30.83 11.09
N ILE A 264 -2.06 -30.27 9.91
CA ILE A 264 -2.32 -28.84 9.63
C ILE A 264 -3.81 -28.55 9.88
N LEU A 265 -4.72 -29.35 9.33
CA LEU A 265 -6.16 -29.09 9.52
C LEU A 265 -6.60 -29.29 10.98
N ARG A 266 -6.01 -30.26 11.69
CA ARG A 266 -6.35 -30.55 13.10
C ARG A 266 -5.79 -29.49 14.05
N SER A 267 -4.52 -29.12 13.88
CA SER A 267 -3.76 -28.23 14.75
C SER A 267 -4.00 -26.75 14.45
N CYS A 268 -4.28 -26.41 13.18
CA CYS A 268 -4.39 -25.03 12.72
C CYS A 268 -5.84 -24.60 12.37
N GLY A 269 -6.77 -25.54 12.15
CA GLY A 269 -8.16 -25.24 11.74
C GLY A 269 -9.22 -25.44 12.84
N ARG A 270 -9.03 -26.40 13.76
CA ARG A 270 -10.08 -26.85 14.69
C ARG A 270 -10.05 -26.22 16.08
N ASP A 271 -8.87 -25.82 16.56
CA ASP A 271 -8.72 -25.19 17.88
C ASP A 271 -8.47 -23.67 17.75
N THR A 272 -9.56 -22.91 17.67
CA THR A 272 -9.51 -21.44 17.59
C THR A 272 -8.85 -20.80 18.80
N LYS A 273 -8.64 -21.54 19.91
CA LYS A 273 -7.95 -21.05 21.10
C LYS A 273 -6.47 -20.78 20.83
N ASN A 274 -5.87 -21.42 19.84
CA ASN A 274 -4.47 -21.23 19.46
C ASN A 274 -4.26 -20.05 18.48
N LEU A 275 -5.32 -19.35 18.09
CA LEU A 275 -5.26 -18.24 17.15
C LEU A 275 -5.42 -16.90 17.85
N LYS A 276 -4.65 -15.90 17.39
CA LYS A 276 -4.83 -14.49 17.74
C LYS A 276 -5.37 -13.77 16.51
N LYS A 277 -6.48 -13.05 16.70
CA LYS A 277 -7.04 -12.15 15.70
C LYS A 277 -6.72 -10.72 16.10
N ALA A 278 -6.11 -9.96 15.20
CA ALA A 278 -5.87 -8.54 15.37
C ALA A 278 -6.60 -7.77 14.28
N ASN A 279 -7.30 -6.71 14.66
CA ASN A 279 -7.83 -5.76 13.69
C ASN A 279 -6.65 -4.97 13.12
N VAL A 280 -6.52 -4.95 11.79
CA VAL A 280 -5.40 -4.24 11.12
C VAL A 280 -5.45 -2.73 11.40
N HIS A 281 -6.63 -2.20 11.73
CA HIS A 281 -6.89 -0.82 12.17
C HIS A 281 -6.20 -0.41 13.48
N ALA A 282 -5.85 -1.35 14.36
CA ALA A 282 -5.47 -1.07 15.74
C ALA A 282 -3.96 -1.21 16.00
N GLY A 283 -3.12 -0.66 15.11
CA GLY A 283 -1.68 -0.39 15.29
C GLY A 283 -0.76 -1.57 15.68
N PRO A 284 0.51 -1.31 16.00
CA PRO A 284 1.54 -0.56 15.29
C PRO A 284 2.47 -1.49 14.47
N ARG A 285 2.96 -1.02 13.30
CA ARG A 285 4.28 -1.24 12.65
C ARG A 285 5.06 -2.59 12.76
N SER A 286 4.53 -3.69 13.31
CA SER A 286 5.33 -4.83 13.78
C SER A 286 4.94 -6.22 13.26
N CYS A 287 4.05 -6.32 12.28
CA CYS A 287 3.46 -7.60 11.89
C CYS A 287 4.18 -8.36 10.76
N LEU A 288 5.22 -7.80 10.14
CA LEU A 288 6.01 -8.49 9.11
C LEU A 288 7.37 -8.90 9.71
N ARG A 289 7.52 -10.20 10.03
CA ARG A 289 8.77 -10.80 10.51
C ARG A 289 9.76 -11.08 9.38
N VAL A 290 9.82 -10.24 8.36
CA VAL A 290 10.94 -10.31 7.41
C VAL A 290 12.18 -9.87 8.19
N ARG A 291 13.05 -10.83 8.54
CA ARG A 291 14.41 -10.52 9.00
C ARG A 291 15.05 -9.64 7.92
N TYR A 292 15.17 -8.37 8.26
CA TYR A 292 15.73 -7.32 7.43
C TYR A 292 17.23 -7.48 7.43
N ASP A 293 17.80 -8.01 6.36
CA ASP A 293 19.17 -7.71 6.01
C ASP A 293 19.13 -6.48 5.09
N ARG A 294 19.15 -5.30 5.74
CA ARG A 294 19.67 -4.03 5.20
C ARG A 294 19.24 -3.66 3.76
N VAL A 295 18.12 -2.94 3.62
CA VAL A 295 17.92 -2.04 2.46
C VAL A 295 18.83 -0.82 2.69
N ILE A 296 20.05 -0.88 2.15
CA ILE A 296 20.98 0.24 2.13
C ILE A 296 20.76 0.96 0.81
N THR A 297 20.29 2.20 0.86
CA THR A 297 20.44 3.11 -0.29
C THR A 297 21.92 3.47 -0.44
N ASP A 298 22.35 3.85 -1.64
CA ASP A 298 23.76 4.08 -2.04
C ASP A 298 24.58 4.99 -1.08
N ASN A 299 23.93 5.71 -0.16
CA ASN A 299 24.54 6.61 0.81
C ASN A 299 24.68 6.03 2.24
N GLY A 300 24.45 4.75 2.47
CA GLY A 300 24.68 4.12 3.79
C GLY A 300 23.74 4.60 4.91
N GLN A 301 22.70 5.38 4.58
CA GLN A 301 21.68 5.82 5.53
C GLN A 301 20.48 4.87 5.50
N PHE A 302 19.92 4.61 6.69
CA PHE A 302 18.59 4.03 6.84
C PHE A 302 17.55 5.02 6.31
N SER A 303 17.38 5.13 5.00
CA SER A 303 16.23 5.83 4.48
C SER A 303 15.02 4.94 4.68
N VAL A 304 14.35 5.11 5.82
CA VAL A 304 12.90 4.97 5.90
C VAL A 304 12.34 5.48 4.57
N TYR A 305 11.52 4.68 3.89
CA TYR A 305 10.87 5.11 2.66
C TYR A 305 9.86 6.20 3.02
N THR A 306 10.37 7.39 3.34
CA THR A 306 9.57 8.52 3.75
C THR A 306 9.03 9.14 2.48
N SER A 307 7.75 9.47 2.52
CA SER A 307 7.08 10.32 1.56
C SER A 307 7.92 11.57 1.20
N ARG A 308 8.72 12.10 2.15
CA ARG A 308 9.67 13.21 1.95
C ARG A 308 10.86 12.87 1.05
N ASN A 309 11.44 11.68 1.19
CA ASN A 309 12.58 11.27 0.36
C ASN A 309 12.17 11.08 -1.11
N LEU A 310 10.96 10.56 -1.35
CA LEU A 310 10.43 10.44 -2.71
C LEU A 310 10.13 11.82 -3.32
N ALA A 311 9.52 12.71 -2.54
CA ALA A 311 9.29 14.10 -2.96
C ALA A 311 10.60 14.83 -3.30
N ARG A 312 11.65 14.69 -2.48
CA ARG A 312 12.98 15.23 -2.77
C ARG A 312 13.59 14.64 -4.03
N LYS A 313 13.52 13.31 -4.20
CA LYS A 313 14.01 12.63 -5.40
C LYS A 313 13.33 13.13 -6.67
N TYR A 314 12.05 13.50 -6.60
CA TYR A 314 11.35 14.15 -7.71
C TYR A 314 11.88 15.55 -7.99
N ILE A 315 12.06 16.38 -6.96
CA ILE A 315 12.59 17.75 -7.09
C ILE A 315 14.00 17.76 -7.68
N ASP A 316 14.87 16.88 -7.16
CA ASP A 316 16.28 16.76 -7.54
C ASP A 316 16.51 15.89 -8.79
N GLY A 317 15.46 15.27 -9.32
CA GLY A 317 15.52 14.34 -10.45
C GLY A 317 15.67 15.04 -11.80
N ASP A 318 16.10 14.28 -12.81
CA ASP A 318 16.16 14.75 -14.19
C ASP A 318 14.76 14.89 -14.81
N GLU A 319 14.68 15.60 -15.95
CA GLU A 319 13.40 15.83 -16.65
C GLU A 319 12.71 14.53 -17.08
N ASP A 320 13.47 13.50 -17.41
CA ASP A 320 12.94 12.19 -17.79
C ASP A 320 12.29 11.49 -16.59
N TYR A 321 12.91 11.53 -15.42
CA TYR A 321 12.35 11.02 -14.17
C TYR A 321 11.11 11.80 -13.75
N LYS A 322 11.17 13.15 -13.82
CA LYS A 322 10.02 14.00 -13.52
C LYS A 322 8.84 13.70 -14.43
N LYS A 323 9.07 13.54 -15.74
CA LYS A 323 8.04 13.15 -16.71
C LYS A 323 7.47 11.77 -16.41
N ALA A 324 8.32 10.78 -16.12
CA ALA A 324 7.87 9.44 -15.77
C ALA A 324 7.00 9.42 -14.50
N ILE A 325 7.31 10.25 -13.50
CA ILE A 325 6.50 10.40 -12.28
C ILE A 325 5.14 11.06 -12.58
N VAL A 326 5.14 12.11 -13.39
CA VAL A 326 3.90 12.78 -13.84
C VAL A 326 2.99 11.81 -14.58
N ASP A 327 3.53 11.04 -15.52
CA ASP A 327 2.76 10.05 -16.30
C ASP A 327 2.19 8.95 -15.39
N ARG A 328 2.94 8.54 -14.35
CA ARG A 328 2.46 7.55 -13.36
C ARG A 328 1.36 8.11 -12.46
N LEU A 329 1.48 9.36 -12.01
CA LEU A 329 0.42 10.02 -11.26
C LEU A 329 -0.84 10.20 -12.10
N ASP A 330 -0.70 10.56 -13.38
CA ASP A 330 -1.82 10.67 -14.31
C ASP A 330 -2.56 9.33 -14.48
N ARG A 331 -1.79 8.23 -14.58
CA ARG A 331 -2.34 6.86 -14.59
C ARG A 331 -3.10 6.55 -13.30
N ILE A 332 -2.54 6.87 -12.13
CA ILE A 332 -3.23 6.64 -10.84
C ILE A 332 -4.53 7.44 -10.76
N ILE A 333 -4.51 8.73 -11.12
CA ILE A 333 -5.72 9.59 -11.15
C ILE A 333 -6.79 9.02 -12.07
N SER A 334 -6.38 8.42 -13.19
CA SER A 334 -7.28 7.83 -14.17
C SER A 334 -7.93 6.54 -13.68
N THR A 335 -7.23 5.79 -12.83
CA THR A 335 -7.64 4.46 -12.33
C THR A 335 -8.41 4.56 -11.02
N ASP A 336 -7.77 5.07 -9.95
CA ASP A 336 -8.41 5.36 -8.66
C ASP A 336 -7.77 6.58 -7.99
N VAL A 337 -8.42 7.74 -8.15
CA VAL A 337 -7.95 9.01 -7.57
C VAL A 337 -8.05 9.04 -6.04
N SER A 338 -8.89 8.20 -5.42
CA SER A 338 -9.07 8.18 -3.97
C SER A 338 -7.78 7.80 -3.25
N VAL A 339 -6.99 6.93 -3.89
CA VAL A 339 -5.71 6.41 -3.40
C VAL A 339 -4.72 7.54 -3.10
N ILE A 340 -4.76 8.64 -3.86
CA ILE A 340 -3.88 9.81 -3.62
C ILE A 340 -4.22 10.51 -2.30
N ALA A 341 -5.51 10.61 -1.97
CA ALA A 341 -5.98 11.23 -0.74
C ALA A 341 -5.77 10.35 0.50
N ILE A 342 -5.66 9.03 0.31
CA ILE A 342 -5.58 8.05 1.39
C ILE A 342 -4.13 7.78 1.79
N HIS A 343 -3.19 7.78 0.84
CA HIS A 343 -1.82 7.35 1.11
C HIS A 343 -0.82 8.53 1.19
N PRO A 344 -0.07 8.67 2.30
CA PRO A 344 0.87 9.78 2.53
C PRO A 344 1.92 9.96 1.43
N ILE A 345 2.40 8.86 0.83
CA ILE A 345 3.41 8.90 -0.25
C ILE A 345 2.86 9.62 -1.48
N TYR A 346 1.69 9.20 -1.98
CA TYR A 346 1.08 9.84 -3.13
C TYR A 346 0.71 11.29 -2.83
N GLY A 347 0.22 11.55 -1.61
CA GLY A 347 -0.14 12.89 -1.22
C GLY A 347 1.05 13.86 -1.21
N GLN A 348 2.21 13.44 -0.72
CA GLN A 348 3.41 14.30 -0.74
C GLN A 348 4.01 14.41 -2.15
N LEU A 349 4.01 13.34 -2.94
CA LEU A 349 4.49 13.40 -4.31
C LEU A 349 3.62 14.31 -5.18
N TRP A 350 2.30 14.24 -5.01
CA TRP A 350 1.37 15.17 -5.64
C TRP A 350 1.71 16.62 -5.28
N ARG A 351 1.95 16.91 -3.99
CA ARG A 351 2.34 18.26 -3.55
C ARG A 351 3.67 18.70 -4.19
N ALA A 352 4.67 17.83 -4.26
CA ALA A 352 5.95 18.13 -4.88
C ALA A 352 5.82 18.44 -6.39
N VAL A 353 4.98 17.67 -7.10
CA VAL A 353 4.68 17.91 -8.53
C VAL A 353 3.92 19.21 -8.72
N CYS A 354 2.99 19.53 -7.82
CA CYS A 354 2.27 20.80 -7.85
C CYS A 354 3.19 22.00 -7.52
N SER A 355 4.12 21.86 -6.57
CA SER A 355 5.02 22.93 -6.13
C SER A 355 6.20 23.17 -7.08
N ASP A 356 6.58 22.22 -7.93
CA ASP A 356 7.75 22.34 -8.81
C ASP A 356 7.61 23.48 -9.84
N GLN A 357 8.12 24.66 -9.53
CA GLN A 357 8.02 25.86 -10.38
C GLN A 357 8.79 25.74 -11.70
N THR A 358 9.68 24.74 -11.84
CA THR A 358 10.47 24.52 -13.05
C THR A 358 9.70 23.74 -14.13
N GLY A 359 8.63 23.04 -13.74
CA GLY A 359 7.79 22.26 -14.64
C GLY A 359 6.82 23.11 -15.48
N ASN A 360 6.47 22.59 -16.66
CA ASN A 360 5.50 23.21 -17.56
C ASN A 360 4.13 23.41 -16.88
N ASN A 361 3.75 24.66 -16.59
CA ASN A 361 2.49 25.05 -15.92
C ASN A 361 1.23 24.44 -16.57
N ASN A 362 1.27 24.07 -17.85
CA ASN A 362 0.14 23.42 -18.52
C ASN A 362 -0.09 21.97 -18.07
N ILE A 363 0.98 21.23 -17.75
CA ILE A 363 0.88 19.84 -17.26
C ILE A 363 0.23 19.83 -15.88
N LYS A 364 0.64 20.74 -14.99
CA LYS A 364 0.05 20.91 -13.66
C LYS A 364 -1.45 21.20 -13.73
N ARG A 365 -1.84 22.16 -14.59
CA ARG A 365 -3.24 22.53 -14.78
C ARG A 365 -4.06 21.35 -15.30
N SER A 366 -3.53 20.60 -16.26
CA SER A 366 -4.18 19.41 -16.81
C SER A 366 -4.37 18.30 -15.78
N LEU A 367 -3.34 18.01 -14.98
CA LEU A 367 -3.42 17.04 -13.87
C LEU A 367 -4.47 17.47 -12.84
N LEU A 368 -4.49 18.75 -12.45
CA LEU A 368 -5.44 19.27 -11.46
C LEU A 368 -6.88 19.20 -11.97
N GLU A 369 -7.13 19.58 -13.22
CA GLU A 369 -8.44 19.47 -13.85
C GLU A 369 -8.92 18.02 -13.90
N ARG A 370 -8.02 17.10 -14.29
CA ARG A 370 -8.33 15.67 -14.33
C ARG A 370 -8.59 15.09 -12.94
N PHE A 371 -7.81 15.48 -11.94
CA PHE A 371 -8.03 15.09 -10.55
C PHE A 371 -9.41 15.53 -10.08
N ARG A 372 -9.78 16.81 -10.28
CA ARG A 372 -11.10 17.34 -9.90
C ARG A 372 -12.24 16.62 -10.62
N ALA A 373 -12.07 16.35 -11.90
CA ALA A 373 -13.05 15.61 -12.70
C ALA A 373 -13.24 14.18 -12.15
N LYS A 374 -12.15 13.48 -11.83
CA LYS A 374 -12.18 12.11 -11.30
C LYS A 374 -12.71 12.03 -9.88
N VAL A 375 -12.41 12.99 -9.00
CA VAL A 375 -13.01 13.06 -7.65
C VAL A 375 -14.53 13.15 -7.71
N SER A 376 -15.05 13.89 -8.70
CA SER A 376 -16.50 14.02 -8.90
C SER A 376 -17.16 12.71 -9.32
N GLN A 377 -16.40 11.81 -9.97
CA GLN A 377 -16.82 10.50 -10.46
C GLN A 377 -16.64 9.36 -9.44
N ILE A 378 -16.09 9.64 -8.25
CA ILE A 378 -15.95 8.60 -7.20
C ILE A 378 -17.34 8.11 -6.79
N PRO A 379 -17.63 6.80 -6.87
CA PRO A 379 -18.95 6.25 -6.57
C PRO A 379 -19.25 6.24 -5.06
N ASP A 380 -18.24 6.02 -4.23
CA ASP A 380 -18.39 5.94 -2.77
C ASP A 380 -18.42 7.34 -2.13
N ALA A 381 -19.51 7.65 -1.43
CA ALA A 381 -19.69 8.97 -0.83
C ALA A 381 -18.62 9.32 0.23
N ARG A 382 -18.13 8.32 0.97
CA ARG A 382 -17.12 8.54 2.01
C ARG A 382 -15.77 8.90 1.38
N ASP A 383 -15.31 8.12 0.40
CA ASP A 383 -14.07 8.41 -0.30
C ASP A 383 -14.16 9.66 -1.16
N LYS A 384 -15.33 9.93 -1.75
CA LYS A 384 -15.57 11.17 -2.47
C LYS A 384 -15.40 12.39 -1.57
N ASN A 385 -16.00 12.34 -0.38
CA ASN A 385 -15.87 13.41 0.60
C ASN A 385 -14.43 13.51 1.11
N GLN A 386 -13.79 12.40 1.44
CA GLN A 386 -12.39 12.38 1.90
C GLN A 386 -11.44 12.92 0.84
N ALA A 387 -11.55 12.48 -0.41
CA ALA A 387 -10.71 12.96 -1.51
C ALA A 387 -10.96 14.43 -1.85
N ARG A 388 -12.22 14.90 -1.72
CA ARG A 388 -12.57 16.31 -1.87
C ARG A 388 -11.96 17.16 -0.76
N THR A 389 -12.15 16.78 0.50
CA THR A 389 -11.55 17.47 1.66
C THR A 389 -10.03 17.49 1.53
N TRP A 390 -9.42 16.34 1.21
CA TRP A 390 -7.98 16.24 1.03
C TRP A 390 -7.47 17.09 -0.13
N LEU A 391 -8.18 17.18 -1.25
CA LEU A 391 -7.81 18.03 -2.38
C LEU A 391 -7.88 19.51 -2.00
N GLU A 392 -8.92 19.88 -1.25
CA GLU A 392 -9.09 21.24 -0.73
C GLU A 392 -7.99 21.61 0.26
N GLU A 393 -7.57 20.68 1.13
CA GLU A 393 -6.48 20.85 2.11
C GLU A 393 -5.09 20.81 1.47
N SER A 394 -4.85 19.89 0.53
CA SER A 394 -3.52 19.67 -0.06
C SER A 394 -3.14 20.72 -1.08
N TYR A 395 -4.13 21.42 -1.64
CA TYR A 395 -3.93 22.62 -2.45
C TYR A 395 -3.85 23.89 -1.59
N THR A 396 -3.88 23.79 -0.26
CA THR A 396 -3.69 24.99 0.56
C THR A 396 -2.25 25.48 0.45
N PHE A 397 -2.19 26.77 0.17
CA PHE A 397 -1.07 27.71 0.30
C PHE A 397 -0.16 27.46 1.53
N PHE A 398 -0.61 26.75 2.57
CA PHE A 398 0.14 26.45 3.79
C PHE A 398 1.46 25.71 3.58
N HIS A 399 1.56 24.79 2.61
CA HIS A 399 2.84 24.09 2.37
C HIS A 399 3.85 25.01 1.67
N GLU A 400 3.41 25.78 0.67
CA GLU A 400 4.25 26.79 0.01
C GLU A 400 4.73 27.84 1.03
N LEU A 401 3.85 28.30 1.92
CA LEU A 401 4.20 29.24 2.98
C LEU A 401 5.21 28.68 3.97
N ASN A 402 5.02 27.46 4.46
CA ASN A 402 5.96 26.87 5.43
C ASN A 402 7.36 26.65 4.81
N GLU A 403 7.41 26.34 3.53
CA GLU A 403 8.67 26.17 2.79
C GLU A 403 9.35 27.53 2.56
N GLU A 404 8.62 28.55 2.10
CA GLU A 404 9.12 29.92 1.97
C GLU A 404 9.61 30.49 3.32
N MET A 405 8.86 30.25 4.39
CA MET A 405 9.25 30.63 5.75
C MET A 405 10.55 29.97 6.22
N SER A 406 10.82 28.73 5.80
CA SER A 406 12.04 28.01 6.15
C SER A 406 13.28 28.51 5.40
N VAL A 407 13.07 29.16 4.24
CA VAL A 407 14.13 29.72 3.38
C VAL A 407 14.40 31.19 3.72
N LEU A 408 13.49 31.88 4.42
CA LEU A 408 13.67 33.27 4.84
C LEU A 408 14.92 33.43 5.74
N PRO A 409 15.83 34.36 5.39
CA PRO A 409 16.95 34.72 6.27
C PRO A 409 16.45 35.15 7.66
N ALA A 410 17.21 34.86 8.71
CA ALA A 410 16.82 35.15 10.10
C ALA A 410 16.37 36.61 10.35
N HIS A 411 16.94 37.57 9.62
CA HIS A 411 16.59 38.99 9.71
C HIS A 411 15.27 39.37 9.04
N HIS A 412 14.66 38.48 8.24
CA HIS A 412 13.35 38.66 7.59
C HIS A 412 12.23 37.83 8.23
N GLN A 413 12.54 37.04 9.27
CA GLN A 413 11.53 36.26 9.98
C GLN A 413 10.65 37.12 10.90
N PHE A 414 11.08 38.35 11.21
CA PHE A 414 10.34 39.35 11.97
C PHE A 414 10.22 40.65 11.17
N PRO A 415 9.14 41.42 11.33
CA PRO A 415 8.00 41.19 12.22
C PRO A 415 7.09 40.05 11.75
N LEU A 416 6.46 39.33 12.69
CA LEU A 416 5.58 38.19 12.40
C LEU A 416 4.24 38.30 13.13
N VAL A 417 3.25 37.57 12.61
CA VAL A 417 1.97 37.32 13.27
C VAL A 417 1.87 35.84 13.61
N TYR A 418 1.45 35.51 14.82
CA TYR A 418 1.17 34.12 15.22
C TYR A 418 -0.18 34.01 15.93
N VAL A 419 -0.73 32.80 15.97
CA VAL A 419 -1.97 32.50 16.70
C VAL A 419 -1.65 31.63 17.90
N ASP A 420 -1.98 32.10 19.12
CA ASP A 420 -1.75 31.31 20.34
C ASP A 420 -2.69 30.10 20.42
N PRO A 421 -2.18 28.85 20.51
CA PRO A 421 -3.01 27.65 20.55
C PRO A 421 -3.55 27.32 21.96
N ASP A 422 -2.96 27.88 23.02
CA ASP A 422 -3.14 27.40 24.40
C ASP A 422 -3.98 28.32 25.30
N THR A 423 -4.76 29.25 24.72
CA THR A 423 -5.65 30.11 25.53
C THR A 423 -7.09 29.59 25.58
N VAL A 424 -7.49 29.25 26.80
CA VAL A 424 -8.86 28.99 27.23
C VAL A 424 -9.72 30.23 26.94
N ASP A 425 -10.99 30.07 26.56
CA ASP A 425 -11.87 31.21 26.34
C ASP A 425 -12.10 32.03 27.64
N LEU A 426 -12.78 33.19 27.55
CA LEU A 426 -13.12 34.04 28.71
C LEU A 426 -13.94 33.31 29.80
N GLN A 427 -14.40 32.08 29.53
CA GLN A 427 -15.21 31.24 30.43
C GLN A 427 -14.47 29.95 30.87
N GLY A 428 -13.22 29.73 30.45
CA GLY A 428 -12.43 28.57 30.85
C GLY A 428 -12.69 27.26 30.05
N ASN A 429 -13.30 27.32 28.86
CA ASN A 429 -13.48 26.15 28.00
C ASN A 429 -12.42 25.99 26.88
N GLN A 430 -12.01 24.75 26.65
CA GLN A 430 -11.13 24.33 25.55
C GLN A 430 -11.97 24.21 24.27
N TYR A 431 -11.89 25.20 23.37
CA TYR A 431 -12.67 25.23 22.13
C TYR A 431 -11.87 24.70 20.93
N ASP A 432 -12.50 23.83 20.13
CA ASP A 432 -11.96 23.34 18.87
C ASP A 432 -12.00 24.45 17.80
N ALA A 433 -10.87 25.14 17.63
CA ALA A 433 -10.73 26.35 16.81
C ALA A 433 -10.76 26.07 15.29
N ALA A 434 -10.95 24.82 14.86
CA ALA A 434 -10.89 24.43 13.45
C ALA A 434 -12.09 24.97 12.64
N LEU A 435 -11.91 26.12 11.99
CA LEU A 435 -12.82 26.64 10.97
C LEU A 435 -12.51 26.00 9.62
N THR A 436 -13.52 25.39 8.98
CA THR A 436 -13.35 24.83 7.63
C THR A 436 -13.43 25.94 6.57
N ARG A 437 -12.77 25.75 5.43
CA ARG A 437 -12.87 26.68 4.29
C ARG A 437 -14.31 26.88 3.81
N ALA A 438 -15.13 25.83 3.83
CA ALA A 438 -16.55 25.93 3.47
C ALA A 438 -17.31 26.86 4.42
N GLN A 439 -17.01 26.81 5.73
CA GLN A 439 -17.57 27.74 6.72
C GLN A 439 -17.11 29.18 6.46
N LEU A 440 -15.82 29.41 6.19
CA LEU A 440 -15.27 30.73 5.85
C LEU A 440 -15.80 31.29 4.53
N LEU A 441 -15.99 30.45 3.51
CA LEU A 441 -16.56 30.85 2.23
C LEU A 441 -18.09 30.95 2.26
N ASN A 442 -18.75 30.50 3.32
CA ASN A 442 -20.18 30.70 3.51
C ASN A 442 -20.48 31.88 4.44
N LEU A 443 -19.49 32.37 5.20
CA LEU A 443 -19.61 33.56 6.05
C LEU A 443 -20.12 34.78 5.27
N TRP A 444 -19.64 35.01 4.04
CA TRP A 444 -20.11 36.13 3.20
C TRP A 444 -21.56 35.96 2.72
N LYS A 445 -22.11 34.74 2.76
CA LYS A 445 -23.49 34.44 2.34
C LYS A 445 -24.48 34.42 3.49
N SER A 446 -24.10 33.88 4.65
CA SER A 446 -25.04 33.59 5.73
C SER A 446 -24.83 34.41 7.00
N CYS A 447 -23.70 35.12 7.16
CA CYS A 447 -23.34 35.85 8.40
C CYS A 447 -23.66 35.04 9.67
N ASP A 448 -23.34 33.75 9.63
CA ASP A 448 -23.64 32.82 10.72
C ASP A 448 -22.96 33.29 12.02
N THR A 449 -23.77 33.52 13.05
CA THR A 449 -23.31 34.10 14.32
C THR A 449 -22.36 33.17 15.07
N ASP A 450 -22.48 31.85 14.92
CA ASP A 450 -21.56 30.89 15.51
C ASP A 450 -20.19 30.94 14.82
N ILE A 451 -20.19 30.96 13.49
CA ILE A 451 -18.96 31.03 12.69
C ILE A 451 -18.27 32.39 12.89
N LEU A 452 -19.02 33.49 12.97
CA LEU A 452 -18.50 34.84 13.28
C LEU A 452 -17.90 34.91 14.69
N GLY A 453 -18.56 34.32 15.68
CA GLY A 453 -18.01 34.25 17.05
C GLY A 453 -16.69 33.48 17.09
N ARG A 454 -16.63 32.34 16.39
CA ARG A 454 -15.40 31.54 16.25
C ARG A 454 -14.29 32.28 15.51
N LEU A 455 -14.61 33.01 14.43
CA LEU A 455 -13.65 33.84 13.70
C LEU A 455 -13.14 35.01 14.55
N GLY A 456 -14.04 35.69 15.27
CA GLY A 456 -13.68 36.76 16.21
C GLY A 456 -12.71 36.27 17.28
N ASN A 457 -12.94 35.07 17.82
CA ASN A 457 -12.03 34.45 18.79
C ASN A 457 -10.66 34.12 18.18
N VAL A 458 -10.59 33.65 16.93
CA VAL A 458 -9.30 33.45 16.24
C VAL A 458 -8.55 34.78 16.06
N LEU A 459 -9.25 35.85 15.69
CA LEU A 459 -8.66 37.19 15.53
C LEU A 459 -8.15 37.78 16.85
N ILE A 460 -8.84 37.54 17.97
CA ILE A 460 -8.38 37.98 19.30
C ILE A 460 -7.10 37.24 19.73
N ARG A 461 -6.87 36.02 19.22
CA ARG A 461 -5.67 35.21 19.48
C ARG A 461 -4.51 35.51 18.53
N MET A 462 -4.68 36.41 17.57
CA MET A 462 -3.59 36.84 16.69
C MET A 462 -2.71 37.86 17.42
N HIS A 463 -1.44 37.52 17.55
CA HIS A 463 -0.43 38.36 18.18
C HIS A 463 0.61 38.81 17.15
N TYR A 464 0.93 40.10 17.19
CA TYR A 464 2.01 40.70 16.41
C TYR A 464 3.29 40.73 17.25
N VAL A 465 4.40 40.30 16.65
CA VAL A 465 5.73 40.29 17.28
C VAL A 465 6.69 41.05 16.38
N GLN A 466 7.28 42.11 16.93
CA GLN A 466 8.16 42.98 16.16
C GLN A 466 9.61 42.47 16.10
N GLN A 467 10.11 41.90 17.21
CA GLN A 467 11.46 41.36 17.32
C GLN A 467 11.44 40.04 18.07
N GLU A 468 12.44 39.19 17.84
CA GLU A 468 12.55 37.86 18.46
C GLU A 468 12.50 37.90 20.00
N LYS A 469 13.07 38.93 20.61
CA LYS A 469 13.05 39.15 22.07
C LYS A 469 11.65 39.36 22.65
N ASP A 470 10.69 39.79 21.82
CA ASP A 470 9.31 40.06 22.22
C ASP A 470 8.46 38.79 22.13
N MET A 471 9.05 37.66 21.70
CA MET A 471 8.38 36.38 21.58
C MET A 471 8.33 35.67 22.95
N PRO A 472 7.17 35.12 23.35
CA PRO A 472 7.05 34.36 24.59
C PRO A 472 8.02 33.16 24.65
N ALA A 473 8.64 32.94 25.82
CA ALA A 473 9.64 31.90 26.04
C ALA A 473 9.10 30.45 25.84
N ASN A 474 7.79 30.25 25.99
CA ASN A 474 7.10 28.99 25.74
C ASN A 474 6.89 28.69 24.24
N MET A 475 7.10 29.67 23.36
CA MET A 475 6.87 29.54 21.90
C MET A 475 8.16 29.59 21.06
N THR A 476 9.32 29.83 21.67
CA THR A 476 10.60 30.05 20.99
C THR A 476 11.32 28.76 20.56
N ASN A 477 10.98 27.60 21.13
CA ASN A 477 11.80 26.37 21.03
C ASN A 477 11.15 25.16 20.34
N SER A 478 10.00 25.28 19.71
CA SER A 478 9.38 24.17 18.97
C SER A 478 9.55 24.38 17.47
N TRP A 479 10.59 23.80 16.86
CA TRP A 479 10.58 23.52 15.42
C TRP A 479 10.48 22.00 15.20
N PRO A 480 9.57 21.50 14.34
CA PRO A 480 8.53 22.26 13.63
C PRO A 480 7.49 22.81 14.60
N CYS A 481 7.08 24.06 14.39
CA CYS A 481 6.16 24.76 15.29
C CYS A 481 4.80 24.09 15.24
N LEU A 482 4.31 23.66 16.40
CA LEU A 482 2.90 23.29 16.58
C LEU A 482 1.98 24.52 16.41
N THR A 483 2.57 25.72 16.39
CA THR A 483 1.88 27.01 16.36
C THR A 483 1.94 27.67 14.97
N PRO A 484 0.80 28.01 14.34
CA PRO A 484 0.77 28.72 13.06
C PRO A 484 1.36 30.13 13.18
N ARG A 485 2.31 30.48 12.30
CA ARG A 485 2.97 31.79 12.23
C ARG A 485 3.19 32.25 10.80
N ILE A 486 3.15 33.57 10.56
CA ILE A 486 3.33 34.20 9.25
C ILE A 486 4.24 35.44 9.40
N PRO A 487 5.48 35.42 8.87
CA PRO A 487 6.34 36.59 8.75
C PRO A 487 5.75 37.60 7.78
N LEU A 488 5.71 38.87 8.15
CA LEU A 488 5.15 39.95 7.31
C LEU A 488 6.02 40.27 6.10
N ALA A 489 7.29 39.82 6.08
CA ALA A 489 8.14 39.91 4.90
C ALA A 489 7.51 39.23 3.68
N LEU A 490 6.75 38.14 3.88
CA LEU A 490 6.05 37.42 2.79
C LEU A 490 4.92 38.24 2.13
N ILE A 491 4.49 39.34 2.75
CA ILE A 491 3.50 40.27 2.18
C ILE A 491 4.19 41.27 1.22
N MET A 492 5.51 41.45 1.34
CA MET A 492 6.22 42.43 0.53
C MET A 492 6.31 42.00 -0.94
N PRO A 493 6.29 42.94 -1.90
CA PRO A 493 6.38 42.63 -3.34
C PRO A 493 7.63 41.83 -3.72
N GLU A 494 8.73 42.04 -2.97
CA GLU A 494 10.03 41.38 -3.14
C GLU A 494 9.96 39.86 -2.93
N TYR A 495 8.97 39.38 -2.18
CA TYR A 495 8.69 37.96 -1.93
C TYR A 495 7.43 37.47 -2.66
N GLY A 496 7.02 38.19 -3.72
CA GLY A 496 5.92 37.80 -4.60
C GLY A 496 4.54 38.30 -4.18
N GLY A 497 4.42 39.12 -3.12
CA GLY A 497 3.15 39.75 -2.73
C GLY A 497 2.01 38.74 -2.56
N LYS A 498 2.31 37.61 -1.92
CA LYS A 498 1.46 36.42 -1.89
C LYS A 498 0.19 36.56 -1.01
N PHE A 499 0.01 37.71 -0.36
CA PHE A 499 -1.09 38.01 0.56
C PHE A 499 -1.81 39.32 0.23
#